data_AF-A0A835Q4L9-F1
#
_entry.id   AF-A0A835Q4L9-F1
#
_cell.length_a   1.000
_cell.length_b   1.000
_cell.length_c   1.000
_cell.angle_alpha   90.00
_cell.angle_beta   90.00
_cell.angle_gamma   90.00
#
_symmetry.space_group_name_H-M   'P 1'
#
loop_
_entity.id
_entity.type
_entity.pdbx_description
1 polymer ?
#
loop_
_entity_poly.entity_id
_entity_poly.type
_entity_poly.pdbx_seq_one_letter_code
_entity_poly.pdbx_strand_id
1 'polypeptide(L)'
;MHFRKSSEVQATAALLIGGLLVSLAARQLINGLLQREPANRLGSNGGANEIKQHIFFREIQWPLIRCMNPPELDVPLQLISKDTNSEAQDAVS
;
A
#
# COMPACT_ATOMS: atom_id res chain seq x y z
N MET A 1 -20.81 38.85 14.59
CA MET A 1 -21.48 37.62 14.15
C MET A 1 -20.42 36.55 13.91
N HIS A 2 -20.28 35.60 14.83
CA HIS A 2 -19.38 34.46 14.67
C HIS A 2 -20.14 33.32 13.99
N PHE A 3 -19.80 33.06 12.72
CA PHE A 3 -20.24 31.85 12.04
C PHE A 3 -19.55 30.67 12.72
N ARG A 4 -20.31 29.91 13.53
CA ARG A 4 -19.90 28.57 13.95
C ARG A 4 -19.75 27.75 12.67
N LYS A 5 -18.51 27.38 12.32
CA LYS A 5 -18.29 26.29 11.36
C LYS A 5 -18.93 25.05 11.99
N SER A 6 -20.04 24.59 11.43
CA SER A 6 -20.70 23.36 11.86
C SER A 6 -19.69 22.22 11.68
N SER A 7 -19.24 21.63 12.78
CA SER A 7 -18.18 20.60 12.79
C SER A 7 -18.56 19.35 12.00
N GLU A 8 -19.85 19.12 11.81
CA GLU A 8 -20.41 17.94 11.16
C GLU A 8 -20.18 17.93 9.63
N VAL A 9 -20.30 19.08 8.96
CA VAL A 9 -20.03 19.18 7.51
C VAL A 9 -18.54 19.09 7.18
N GLN A 10 -17.67 19.46 8.13
CA GLN A 10 -16.22 19.36 7.95
C GLN A 10 -15.71 17.94 8.22
N ALA A 11 -16.33 17.21 9.16
CA ALA A 11 -16.03 15.81 9.44
C ALA A 11 -16.47 14.86 8.31
N THR A 12 -17.64 15.10 7.71
CA THR A 12 -18.14 14.32 6.56
C THR A 12 -17.33 14.57 5.28
N ALA A 13 -16.90 15.81 5.03
CA ALA A 13 -15.96 16.12 3.95
C ALA A 13 -14.59 15.44 4.16
N ALA A 14 -14.10 15.35 5.40
CA ALA A 14 -12.86 14.62 5.71
C ALA A 14 -12.99 13.10 5.48
N LEU A 15 -14.17 12.51 5.68
CA LEU A 15 -14.43 11.09 5.39
C LEU A 15 -14.51 10.80 3.88
N LEU A 16 -15.10 11.70 3.08
CA LEU A 16 -15.19 11.52 1.62
C LEU A 16 -13.92 11.92 0.87
N ILE A 17 -13.14 12.88 1.40
CA ILE A 17 -11.88 13.34 0.79
C ILE A 17 -10.67 12.56 1.33
N GLY A 18 -10.72 12.11 2.59
CA GLY A 18 -9.63 11.41 3.27
C GLY A 18 -9.29 10.04 2.70
N GLY A 19 -10.23 9.37 2.03
CA GLY A 19 -9.98 8.08 1.37
C GLY A 19 -9.37 8.17 -0.04
N LEU A 20 -9.30 9.36 -0.64
CA LEU A 20 -8.97 9.52 -2.07
C LEU A 20 -7.64 10.25 -2.33
N LEU A 21 -7.00 10.81 -1.32
CA LEU A 21 -5.76 11.57 -1.48
C LEU A 21 -4.53 10.66 -1.44
N VAL A 22 -4.17 10.12 -2.61
CA VAL A 22 -2.89 9.43 -2.81
C VAL A 22 -1.76 10.46 -2.93
N SER A 23 -0.72 10.32 -2.10
CA SER A 23 0.45 11.21 -2.16
C SER A 23 1.15 11.15 -3.52
N LEU A 24 1.80 12.25 -3.93
CA LEU A 24 2.57 12.27 -5.18
C LEU A 24 3.63 11.15 -5.21
N ALA A 25 4.32 10.94 -4.09
CA ALA A 25 5.30 9.88 -3.94
C ALA A 25 4.69 8.49 -4.14
N ALA A 26 3.51 8.23 -3.59
CA ALA A 26 2.81 6.96 -3.79
C ALA A 26 2.42 6.77 -5.27
N ARG A 27 1.90 7.81 -5.92
CA ARG A 27 1.54 7.75 -7.34
C ARG A 27 2.76 7.51 -8.24
N GLN A 28 3.88 8.17 -7.97
CA GLN A 28 5.13 7.95 -8.69
C GLN A 28 5.65 6.53 -8.51
N LEU A 29 5.62 6.01 -7.27
CA LEU A 29 5.98 4.64 -6.96
C LEU A 29 5.13 3.64 -7.78
N ILE A 30 3.81 3.79 -7.73
CA ILE A 30 2.87 2.91 -8.45
C ILE A 30 3.13 2.97 -9.96
N ASN A 31 3.30 4.16 -10.54
CA ASN A 31 3.60 4.33 -11.96
C ASN A 31 4.92 3.65 -12.36
N GLY A 32 5.96 3.74 -11.52
CA GLY A 32 7.24 3.07 -11.76
C GLY A 32 7.13 1.54 -11.70
N LEU A 33 6.37 1.02 -10.74
CA LEU A 33 6.15 -0.43 -10.59
C LEU A 33 5.27 -1.02 -11.69
N LEU A 34 4.27 -0.25 -12.15
CA LEU A 34 3.34 -0.67 -13.20
C LEU A 34 3.78 -0.24 -14.61
N GLN A 35 5.07 0.05 -14.78
CA GLN A 35 5.60 0.38 -16.10
C GLN A 35 5.40 -0.78 -17.06
N ARG A 36 4.86 -0.47 -18.25
CA ARG A 36 4.49 -1.46 -19.27
C ARG A 36 5.70 -2.19 -19.82
N GLU A 37 6.75 -1.43 -20.15
CA GLU A 37 8.03 -1.96 -20.61
C GLU A 37 8.84 -2.54 -19.43
N PRO A 38 9.12 -3.85 -19.39
CA PRO A 38 9.79 -4.47 -18.25
C PRO A 38 11.16 -3.88 -17.96
N ALA A 39 11.94 -3.52 -18.98
CA ALA A 39 13.27 -2.93 -18.81
C ALA A 39 13.25 -1.57 -18.08
N ASN A 40 12.14 -0.83 -18.19
CA ASN A 40 11.97 0.50 -17.58
C ASN A 40 11.21 0.45 -16.25
N ARG A 41 10.82 -0.75 -15.79
CA ARG A 41 10.09 -0.92 -14.53
C ARG A 41 11.01 -0.67 -13.35
N LEU A 42 10.47 0.01 -12.33
CA LEU A 42 11.18 0.20 -11.07
C LEU A 42 11.51 -1.16 -10.45
N GLY A 43 12.78 -1.40 -10.17
CA GLY A 43 13.31 -2.67 -9.67
C GLY A 43 13.92 -3.58 -10.74
N SER A 44 13.95 -3.18 -12.01
CA SER A 44 14.49 -4.03 -13.08
C SER A 44 16.02 -4.12 -13.10
N ASN A 45 16.74 -3.09 -12.66
CA ASN A 45 18.22 -3.13 -12.66
C ASN A 45 18.77 -3.47 -11.27
N GLY A 46 18.35 -2.73 -10.24
CA GLY A 46 18.81 -2.89 -8.86
C GLY A 46 17.86 -3.70 -7.95
N GLY A 47 16.83 -4.34 -8.50
CA GLY A 47 15.90 -5.16 -7.73
C GLY A 47 15.16 -4.36 -6.65
N ALA A 48 14.93 -5.01 -5.50
CA ALA A 48 14.26 -4.37 -4.38
C ALA A 48 15.02 -3.13 -3.82
N ASN A 49 16.31 -2.97 -4.10
CA ASN A 49 17.07 -1.83 -3.60
C ASN A 49 16.57 -0.51 -4.21
N GLU A 50 16.24 -0.50 -5.51
CA GLU A 50 15.65 0.69 -6.17
C GLU A 50 14.31 1.07 -5.56
N ILE A 51 13.48 0.07 -5.25
CA ILE A 51 12.17 0.28 -4.63
C ILE A 51 12.35 0.90 -3.24
N LYS A 52 13.26 0.34 -2.42
CA LYS A 52 13.55 0.81 -1.05
C LYS A 52 14.07 2.26 -1.00
N GLN A 53 14.78 2.70 -2.04
CA GLN A 53 15.35 4.05 -2.15
C GLN A 53 14.35 5.11 -2.64
N HIS A 54 13.16 4.70 -3.09
CA HIS A 54 12.14 5.63 -3.56
C HIS A 54 11.68 6.58 -2.43
N ILE A 55 11.40 7.84 -2.76
CA ILE A 55 11.00 8.89 -1.79
C ILE A 55 9.80 8.49 -0.91
N PHE A 56 8.92 7.63 -1.42
CA PHE A 56 7.80 7.07 -0.67
C PHE A 56 8.25 6.30 0.58
N PHE A 57 9.41 5.65 0.56
CA PHE A 57 9.96 4.84 1.65
C PHE A 57 11.11 5.51 2.40
N ARG A 58 11.37 6.81 2.21
CA ARG A 58 12.57 7.50 2.75
C ARG A 58 12.67 7.46 4.28
N GLU A 59 11.55 7.32 4.98
CA GLU A 59 11.46 7.33 6.44
C GLU A 59 11.62 5.91 7.03
N ILE A 60 11.71 4.87 6.19
CA ILE A 60 11.84 3.48 6.64
C ILE A 60 13.30 3.13 6.89
N GLN A 61 13.58 2.65 8.10
CA GLN A 61 14.88 2.10 8.48
C GLN A 61 14.96 0.60 8.13
N TRP A 62 15.18 0.29 6.85
CA TRP A 62 15.16 -1.09 6.33
C TRP A 62 16.00 -2.13 7.10
N PRO A 63 17.21 -1.82 7.63
CA PRO A 63 17.98 -2.77 8.43
C PRO A 63 17.29 -3.18 9.74
N LEU A 64 16.43 -2.31 10.29
CA LEU A 64 15.79 -2.49 11.59
C LEU A 64 14.31 -2.87 11.48
N ILE A 65 13.75 -2.98 10.27
CA ILE A 65 12.30 -3.13 10.06
C ILE A 65 11.67 -4.29 10.83
N ARG A 66 12.43 -5.37 11.10
CA ARG A 66 11.97 -6.54 11.86
C ARG A 66 11.90 -6.31 13.37
N CYS A 67 12.61 -5.30 13.86
CA CYS A 67 12.71 -4.95 15.28
C CYS A 67 11.87 -3.71 15.63
N MET A 68 11.23 -3.08 14.64
CA MET A 68 10.34 -1.95 14.87
C MET A 68 8.94 -2.45 15.25
N ASN A 69 8.26 -1.70 16.13
CA ASN A 69 6.84 -1.94 16.38
C ASN A 69 6.04 -1.70 15.10
N PRO A 70 5.17 -2.64 14.69
CA PRO A 70 4.32 -2.42 13.53
C PRO A 70 3.37 -1.23 13.82
N PRO A 71 3.07 -0.41 12.80
CA PRO A 71 2.07 0.65 12.96
C PRO A 71 0.69 0.05 13.27
N GLU A 72 -0.11 0.78 14.01
CA GLU A 72 -1.51 0.42 14.25
C GLU A 72 -2.30 0.46 12.93
N LEU A 73 -3.30 -0.42 12.83
CA LEU A 73 -4.14 -0.50 11.64
C LEU A 73 -5.42 0.30 11.88
N ASP A 74 -5.75 1.16 10.94
CA ASP A 74 -7.02 1.92 10.95
C ASP A 74 -8.24 0.99 10.79
N VAL A 75 -8.04 -0.20 10.21
CA VAL A 75 -9.10 -1.19 9.96
C VAL A 75 -8.63 -2.61 10.33
N PRO A 76 -9.52 -3.47 10.87
CA PRO A 76 -9.19 -4.86 11.13
C PRO A 76 -8.77 -5.62 9.85
N LEU A 77 -7.70 -6.42 9.93
CA LEU A 77 -7.28 -7.28 8.82
C LEU A 77 -8.30 -8.41 8.61
N GLN A 78 -8.78 -8.53 7.39
CA GLN A 78 -9.47 -9.73 6.93
C GLN A 78 -8.47 -10.56 6.11
N LEU A 79 -7.86 -11.56 6.76
CA LEU A 79 -6.99 -12.49 6.05
C LEU A 79 -7.85 -13.45 5.22
N ILE A 80 -7.65 -13.44 3.91
CA ILE A 80 -8.26 -14.44 3.03
C ILE A 80 -7.47 -15.73 3.24
N SER A 81 -8.04 -16.68 3.98
CA SER A 81 -7.49 -18.04 4.06
C SER A 81 -7.58 -18.68 2.68
N LYS A 82 -6.44 -19.06 2.11
CA LYS A 82 -6.42 -19.87 0.89
C LYS A 82 -6.87 -21.27 1.28
N ASP A 83 -8.11 -21.62 0.96
CA ASP A 83 -8.60 -22.98 1.12
C ASP A 83 -7.75 -23.92 0.26
N THR A 84 -6.92 -24.73 0.89
CA THR A 84 -6.15 -25.78 0.23
C THR A 84 -7.09 -26.93 -0.09
N ASN A 85 -7.91 -26.82 -1.15
CA ASN A 85 -8.47 -28.01 -1.78
C ASN A 85 -7.61 -28.38 -3.00
N SER A 86 -6.46 -28.99 -2.72
CA SER A 86 -5.72 -29.78 -3.71
C SER A 86 -6.23 -31.22 -3.64
N GLU A 87 -7.37 -31.49 -4.26
CA GLU A 87 -7.76 -32.85 -4.59
C GLU A 87 -7.06 -33.24 -5.90
N ALA A 88 -6.03 -34.06 -5.75
CA ALA A 88 -5.44 -34.83 -6.82
C ALA A 88 -6.52 -35.75 -7.43
N GLN A 89 -6.83 -35.54 -8.71
CA GLN A 89 -7.45 -36.57 -9.55
C GLN A 89 -6.50 -36.92 -10.69
N ASP A 90 -5.32 -37.43 -10.31
CA ASP A 90 -4.57 -38.40 -11.10
C ASP A 90 -4.75 -39.77 -10.42
N ALA A 91 -5.87 -40.44 -10.73
CA ALA A 91 -6.06 -41.90 -10.68
C ALA A 91 -7.55 -42.22 -10.67
N VAL A 92 -8.07 -42.77 -11.78
CA VAL A 92 -8.74 -44.07 -11.87
C VAL A 92 -9.20 -44.24 -13.32
N SER A 93 -8.57 -45.24 -13.96
CA SER A 93 -8.94 -46.04 -15.15
C SER A 93 -9.72 -45.44 -16.31
#